data_AF-A0A059E6H8-F1
#
_entry.id   AF-A0A059E6H8-F1
#
_cell.length_a   1.000
_cell.length_b   1.000
_cell.length_c   1.000
_cell.angle_alpha   90.00
_cell.angle_beta   90.00
_cell.angle_gamma   90.00
#
_symmetry.space_group_name_H-M   'P 1'
#
loop_
_entity.id
_entity.type
_entity.pdbx_description
1 polymer ?
#
loop_
_entity_poly.entity_id
_entity_poly.type
_entity_poly.pdbx_seq_one_letter_code
_entity_poly.pdbx_strand_id
1 'polypeptide(L)'
;MSHAFPIATRVEDALKPGVKVARTRAEAEALVPEHKIDSLATDWIDVTEEEAEAYLSSHAGENGPHGHLQKYEDNEGNPVLAVTWWKLDDQAGIMPLPKASKKKPAAESLFPVWPDQTTP
;
A
#
# COMPACT_ATOMS: atom_id res chain seq x y z
N MET A 1 1.17 9.15 19.61
CA MET A 1 1.48 9.17 18.17
C MET A 1 0.85 7.94 17.55
N SER A 2 -0.26 8.11 16.83
CA SER A 2 -1.14 7.02 16.45
C SER A 2 -1.34 7.03 14.94
N HIS A 3 -0.60 6.19 14.23
CA HIS A 3 -0.77 6.00 12.80
C HIS A 3 -2.03 5.17 12.56
N ALA A 4 -3.07 5.75 11.94
CA ALA A 4 -4.23 4.98 11.51
C ALA A 4 -4.39 5.16 10.00
N PHE A 5 -4.72 4.08 9.31
CA PHE A 5 -4.84 4.05 7.87
C PHE A 5 -6.29 3.87 7.47
N PRO A 6 -6.79 4.61 6.48
CA PRO A 6 -8.15 4.45 5.98
C PRO A 6 -8.36 3.06 5.38
N ILE A 7 -9.56 2.52 5.56
CA ILE A 7 -9.98 1.21 5.06
C ILE A 7 -10.96 1.45 3.93
N ALA A 8 -10.62 0.98 2.74
CA ALA A 8 -11.41 1.18 1.54
C ALA A 8 -11.21 0.06 0.54
N THR A 9 -12.08 -0.01 -0.47
CA THR A 9 -11.87 -0.87 -1.66
C THR A 9 -11.00 -0.19 -2.71
N ARG A 10 -10.97 1.16 -2.73
CA ARG A 10 -10.23 1.99 -3.69
C ARG A 10 -9.58 3.18 -2.98
N VAL A 11 -8.45 3.65 -3.52
CA VAL A 11 -7.72 4.81 -3.00
C VAL A 11 -8.57 6.09 -3.02
N GLU A 12 -9.39 6.29 -4.05
CA GLU A 12 -10.31 7.43 -4.18
C GLU A 12 -11.32 7.48 -3.02
N ASP A 13 -11.69 6.31 -2.49
CA ASP A 13 -12.61 6.22 -1.36
C ASP A 13 -11.85 6.43 -0.04
N ALA A 14 -10.61 5.92 0.06
CA ALA A 14 -9.72 6.16 1.19
C ALA A 14 -9.39 7.66 1.42
N LEU A 15 -9.43 8.47 0.35
CA LEU A 15 -9.24 9.93 0.38
C LEU A 15 -10.47 10.70 0.89
N LYS A 16 -11.64 10.06 0.99
CA LYS A 16 -12.86 10.75 1.42
C LYS A 16 -12.87 10.98 2.94
N PRO A 17 -13.35 12.15 3.40
CA PRO A 17 -13.56 12.37 4.82
C PRO A 17 -14.64 11.42 5.36
N GLY A 18 -14.42 10.86 6.55
CA GLY A 18 -15.39 9.98 7.23
C GLY A 18 -15.21 8.49 6.97
N VAL A 19 -14.17 8.07 6.25
CA VAL A 19 -13.83 6.64 6.14
C VAL A 19 -13.31 6.07 7.45
N LYS A 20 -13.56 4.77 7.66
CA LYS A 20 -13.06 4.05 8.83
C LYS A 20 -11.54 3.96 8.74
N VAL A 21 -10.86 4.29 9.83
CA VAL A 21 -9.40 4.22 9.93
C VAL A 21 -8.98 3.21 10.99
N ALA A 22 -7.93 2.44 10.72
CA ALA A 22 -7.38 1.44 11.64
C ALA A 22 -5.86 1.48 11.68
N ARG A 23 -5.28 1.30 12.87
CA ARG A 23 -3.82 1.26 13.03
C ARG A 23 -3.24 -0.08 12.64
N THR A 24 -3.99 -1.14 12.91
CA THR A 24 -3.57 -2.51 12.69
C THR A 24 -4.58 -3.26 11.84
N ARG A 25 -4.12 -4.32 11.16
CA ARG A 25 -4.98 -5.25 10.42
C ARG A 25 -6.13 -5.77 11.30
N ALA A 26 -5.85 -6.11 12.56
CA ALA A 26 -6.85 -6.64 13.48
C ALA A 26 -7.96 -5.62 13.80
N GLU A 27 -7.60 -4.34 14.01
CA GLU A 27 -8.59 -3.27 14.16
C GLU A 27 -9.39 -3.06 12.87
N ALA A 28 -8.72 -3.14 11.71
CA ALA A 28 -9.39 -3.01 10.43
C ALA A 28 -10.42 -4.14 10.23
N GLU A 29 -10.04 -5.38 10.49
CA GLU A 29 -10.93 -6.55 10.46
C GLU A 29 -12.08 -6.43 11.48
N ALA A 30 -11.85 -5.81 12.64
CA ALA A 30 -12.90 -5.53 13.62
C ALA A 30 -13.89 -4.43 13.17
N LEU A 31 -13.43 -3.45 12.38
CA LEU A 31 -14.25 -2.35 11.85
C LEU A 31 -15.06 -2.75 10.61
N VAL A 32 -14.58 -3.74 9.87
CA VAL A 32 -15.23 -4.33 8.70
C VAL A 32 -15.35 -5.85 8.83
N PRO A 33 -16.07 -6.39 9.82
CA PRO A 33 -16.15 -7.84 10.05
C PRO A 33 -16.76 -8.60 8.86
N GLU A 34 -17.51 -7.90 8.01
CA GLU A 34 -18.14 -8.45 6.79
C GLU A 34 -17.17 -8.54 5.60
N HIS A 35 -16.02 -7.86 5.66
CA HIS A 35 -15.05 -7.83 4.58
C HIS A 35 -13.66 -8.24 5.07
N LYS A 36 -12.91 -8.93 4.22
CA LYS A 36 -11.54 -9.31 4.57
C LYS A 36 -10.58 -8.20 4.17
N ILE A 37 -9.65 -7.88 5.05
CA ILE A 37 -8.52 -7.00 4.69
C ILE A 37 -7.55 -7.83 3.84
N ASP A 38 -7.35 -7.39 2.59
CA ASP A 38 -6.38 -7.97 1.66
C ASP A 38 -4.97 -7.69 2.17
N SER A 39 -4.54 -6.42 2.19
CA SER A 39 -3.23 -5.96 2.67
C SER A 39 -3.18 -4.43 2.82
N LEU A 40 -2.15 -3.93 3.48
CA LEU A 40 -1.83 -2.49 3.48
C LEU A 40 -1.20 -2.14 2.12
N ALA A 41 -1.82 -1.25 1.38
CA ALA A 41 -1.35 -0.79 0.08
C ALA A 41 -0.95 0.68 0.15
N THR A 42 0.08 1.08 -0.59
CA THR A 42 0.47 2.47 -0.79
C THR A 42 0.33 2.79 -2.26
N ASP A 43 -0.56 3.73 -2.57
CA ASP A 43 -0.86 4.17 -3.92
C ASP A 43 -0.33 5.60 -4.13
N TRP A 44 0.12 5.91 -5.33
CA TRP A 44 0.76 7.18 -5.67
C TRP A 44 -0.13 7.90 -6.66
N ILE A 45 -0.69 9.02 -6.23
CA ILE A 45 -1.69 9.76 -6.97
C ILE A 45 -1.09 11.08 -7.36
N ASP A 46 -1.00 11.32 -8.66
CA ASP A 46 -0.71 12.65 -9.18
C ASP A 46 -1.93 13.53 -8.91
N VAL A 47 -1.69 14.65 -8.22
CA VAL A 47 -2.75 15.59 -7.85
C VAL A 47 -2.25 17.00 -8.11
N THR A 48 -3.17 17.94 -8.21
CA THR A 48 -2.78 19.35 -8.24
C THR A 48 -2.32 19.82 -6.86
N GLU A 49 -1.57 20.94 -6.81
CA GLU A 49 -1.11 21.51 -5.54
C GLU A 49 -2.29 21.86 -4.61
N GLU A 50 -3.38 22.36 -5.18
CA GLU A 50 -4.62 22.69 -4.46
C GLU A 50 -5.26 21.43 -3.84
N GLU A 51 -5.30 20.32 -4.57
CA GLU A 51 -5.81 19.05 -4.06
C GLU A 51 -4.89 18.47 -3.00
N ALA A 52 -3.57 18.49 -3.22
CA ALA A 52 -2.59 18.03 -2.26
C ALA A 52 -2.75 18.76 -0.92
N GLU A 53 -2.90 20.08 -0.96
CA GLU A 53 -3.07 20.91 0.22
C GLU A 53 -4.47 20.75 0.84
N ALA A 54 -5.52 20.54 0.04
CA ALA A 54 -6.86 20.25 0.54
C ALA A 54 -6.93 18.90 1.27
N TYR A 55 -6.31 17.85 0.73
CA TYR A 55 -6.24 16.53 1.37
C TYR A 55 -5.36 16.56 2.61
N LEU A 56 -4.19 17.22 2.54
CA LEU A 56 -3.34 17.42 3.70
C LEU A 56 -4.06 18.22 4.78
N SER A 57 -4.65 19.37 4.47
CA SER A 57 -5.35 20.21 5.45
C SER A 57 -6.57 19.53 6.06
N SER A 58 -7.30 18.75 5.27
CA SER A 58 -8.44 17.95 5.77
C SER A 58 -8.02 16.84 6.72
N HIS A 59 -6.79 16.32 6.59
CA HIS A 59 -6.24 15.26 7.44
C HIS A 59 -5.22 15.77 8.49
N ALA A 60 -4.76 17.01 8.39
CA ALA A 60 -3.77 17.66 9.25
C ALA A 60 -4.39 18.33 10.48
N GLY A 61 -5.61 17.95 10.87
CA GLY A 61 -6.10 18.29 12.21
C GLY A 61 -5.12 17.77 13.25
N GLU A 62 -4.84 18.53 14.32
CA GLU A 62 -3.87 18.24 15.40
C GLU A 62 -4.07 16.87 16.13
N ASN A 63 -5.09 16.11 15.73
CA ASN A 63 -5.45 14.79 16.25
C ASN A 63 -5.82 13.79 15.13
N GLY A 64 -5.57 14.16 13.87
CA GLY A 64 -5.81 13.32 12.71
C GLY A 64 -4.82 12.16 12.68
N PRO A 65 -5.17 11.03 12.06
CA PRO A 65 -4.22 9.96 11.84
C PRO A 65 -3.02 10.52 11.04
N HIS A 66 -1.86 10.55 11.67
CA HIS A 66 -0.63 10.99 11.02
C HIS A 66 0.01 9.80 10.30
N GLY A 67 0.49 9.99 9.07
CA GLY A 67 1.35 9.03 8.38
C GLY A 67 0.70 8.16 7.30
N HIS A 68 -0.59 8.30 7.02
CA HIS A 68 -1.23 7.64 5.87
C HIS A 68 -1.17 8.46 4.58
N LEU A 69 -1.00 9.79 4.67
CA LEU A 69 -0.84 10.67 3.51
C LEU A 69 0.55 11.33 3.56
N GLN A 70 1.34 11.17 2.51
CA GLN A 70 2.64 11.82 2.37
C GLN A 70 2.70 12.57 1.03
N LYS A 71 3.10 13.84 1.07
CA LYS A 71 3.33 14.63 -0.14
C LYS A 71 4.76 14.43 -0.62
N TYR A 72 4.88 14.14 -1.90
CA TYR A 72 6.09 14.02 -2.68
C TYR A 72 6.00 14.95 -3.88
N GLU A 73 7.10 15.04 -4.62
CA GLU A 73 7.20 15.76 -5.87
C GLU A 73 7.69 14.75 -6.92
N ASP A 74 7.05 14.74 -8.08
CA ASP A 74 7.45 13.92 -9.21
C ASP A 74 8.70 14.52 -9.90
N ASN A 75 9.27 13.80 -10.86
CA ASN A 75 10.43 14.26 -11.62
C ASN A 75 10.16 15.52 -12.48
N GLU A 76 8.90 15.81 -12.81
CA GLU A 76 8.49 17.03 -13.50
C GLU A 76 8.17 18.20 -12.54
N GLY A 77 8.29 18.00 -11.22
CA GLY A 77 7.98 19.02 -10.21
C GLY A 77 6.52 19.05 -9.80
N ASN A 78 5.70 18.08 -10.22
CA ASN A 78 4.29 18.04 -9.85
C ASN A 78 4.10 17.40 -8.46
N PRO A 79 3.17 17.91 -7.65
CA PRO A 79 2.91 17.34 -6.34
C PRO A 79 2.23 15.97 -6.46
N VAL A 80 2.83 14.95 -5.85
CA VAL A 80 2.32 13.58 -5.81
C VAL A 80 1.95 13.24 -4.37
N LEU A 81 0.78 12.66 -4.17
CA LEU A 81 0.38 12.13 -2.87
C LEU A 81 0.60 10.62 -2.81
N ALA A 82 1.44 10.17 -1.89
CA ALA A 82 1.50 8.78 -1.49
C ALA A 82 0.46 8.54 -0.40
N VAL A 83 -0.54 7.73 -0.72
CA VAL A 83 -1.66 7.40 0.16
C VAL A 83 -1.54 5.94 0.56
N THR A 84 -1.36 5.70 1.85
CA THR A 84 -1.28 4.37 2.46
C THR A 84 -2.63 4.01 3.08
N TRP A 85 -3.22 2.90 2.65
CA TRP A 85 -4.59 2.50 3.01
C TRP A 85 -4.71 0.98 3.15
N TRP A 86 -5.67 0.52 3.95
CA TRP A 86 -6.03 -0.89 4.04
C TRP A 86 -6.94 -1.24 2.88
N LYS A 87 -6.44 -2.09 1.99
CA LYS A 87 -7.22 -2.60 0.86
C LYS A 87 -8.16 -3.69 1.34
N LEU A 88 -9.45 -3.48 1.09
CA LEU A 88 -10.48 -4.49 1.27
C LEU A 88 -10.43 -5.48 0.10
N ASP A 89 -10.45 -6.76 0.43
CA ASP A 89 -10.73 -7.81 -0.54
C ASP A 89 -12.23 -7.71 -0.88
N ASP A 90 -12.52 -7.35 -2.13
CA ASP A 90 -13.88 -7.41 -2.66
C ASP A 90 -14.25 -8.89 -2.83
N GLN A 91 -14.64 -9.52 -1.71
CA GLN A 91 -15.16 -10.89 -1.67
C GLN A 91 -16.45 -11.05 -2.51
N ALA A 92 -17.02 -9.98 -3.07
CA ALA A 92 -18.19 -10.05 -3.94
C ALA A 92 -17.89 -10.67 -5.33
N GLY A 93 -16.62 -10.95 -5.67
CA GLY A 93 -16.25 -11.34 -7.04
C GLY A 93 -15.33 -12.55 -7.27
N ILE A 94 -14.93 -13.36 -6.27
CA ILE A 94 -13.94 -14.44 -6.50
C ILE A 94 -14.24 -15.65 -5.59
N MET A 95 -14.90 -16.72 -6.05
CA MET A 95 -14.30 -17.82 -6.86
C MET A 95 -12.89 -18.22 -6.37
N PRO A 96 -12.57 -19.52 -6.22
CA PRO A 96 -11.28 -19.93 -5.66
C PRO A 96 -10.11 -19.38 -6.47
N LEU A 97 -9.30 -18.54 -5.83
CA LEU A 97 -8.07 -17.98 -6.36
C LEU A 97 -7.20 -19.11 -6.96
N PRO A 98 -6.83 -19.08 -8.26
CA PRO A 98 -5.81 -19.98 -8.76
C PRO A 98 -4.52 -19.64 -8.01
N LYS A 99 -3.98 -20.65 -7.32
CA LYS A 99 -2.74 -20.58 -6.54
C LYS A 99 -1.71 -19.78 -7.33
N ALA A 100 -1.26 -18.68 -6.73
CA ALA A 100 -0.11 -17.94 -7.19
C ALA A 100 1.01 -18.94 -7.48
N SER A 101 1.29 -19.16 -8.76
CA SER A 101 2.48 -19.85 -9.18
C SER A 101 3.63 -19.00 -8.67
N LYS A 102 4.30 -19.50 -7.63
CA LYS A 102 5.63 -19.04 -7.25
C LYS A 102 6.51 -19.17 -8.48
N LYS A 103 6.58 -18.14 -9.31
CA LYS A 103 7.74 -17.90 -10.16
C LYS A 103 8.89 -17.67 -9.17
N LYS A 104 9.57 -18.77 -8.82
CA LYS A 104 10.97 -18.71 -8.42
C LYS A 104 11.67 -17.84 -9.48
N PRO A 105 12.40 -16.78 -9.11
CA PRO A 105 13.44 -16.28 -9.99
C PRO A 105 14.36 -17.46 -10.29
N ALA A 106 14.65 -17.66 -11.58
CA ALA A 106 15.64 -18.61 -12.04
C ALA A 106 16.97 -18.28 -11.35
N ALA A 107 17.34 -19.07 -10.34
CA ALA A 107 18.74 -19.20 -9.95
C ALA A 107 19.36 -20.12 -11.00
N GLU A 108 19.89 -19.48 -12.05
CA GLU A 108 20.81 -20.05 -13.01
C GLU A 108 21.77 -21.04 -12.34
N SER A 109 21.69 -22.29 -12.76
CA SER A 109 22.82 -23.20 -12.71
C SER A 109 23.91 -22.67 -13.64
N LEU A 110 24.86 -21.91 -13.11
CA LEU A 110 26.12 -21.60 -13.82
C LEU A 110 27.18 -21.06 -12.85
N PHE A 111 27.59 -21.88 -11.87
CA PHE A 111 28.95 -21.76 -11.36
C PHE A 111 29.83 -22.73 -12.17
N PRO A 112 30.77 -22.23 -12.98
CA PRO A 112 31.70 -23.09 -13.69
C PRO A 112 32.62 -23.78 -12.68
N VAL A 113 32.66 -25.10 -12.79
CA VAL A 113 33.70 -25.96 -12.22
C VAL A 113 35.07 -25.40 -12.58
N TRP A 114 35.85 -25.00 -11.58
CA TRP A 114 37.26 -24.70 -11.78
C TRP A 114 38.03 -26.03 -11.93
N PRO A 115 38.82 -26.24 -12.98
CA PRO A 115 39.72 -27.37 -13.04
C PRO A 115 40.89 -27.17 -12.08
N ASP A 116 41.07 -28.18 -11.24
CA ASP A 116 42.26 -28.59 -10.49
C ASP A 116 43.57 -28.00 -11.06
N GLN A 117 44.17 -27.05 -10.34
CA GLN A 117 45.57 -26.68 -10.54
C GLN A 117 46.42 -27.59 -9.66
N THR A 118 46.87 -28.70 -10.28
CA THR A 118 47.98 -29.52 -9.84
C THR A 118 49.26 -28.68 -9.80
N THR A 119 49.87 -28.63 -8.62
CA THR A 119 51.21 -28.11 -8.32
C THR A 119 52.29 -29.05 -8.87
N PRO A 120 53.34 -28.54 -9.54
CA PRO A 120 54.66 -29.17 -9.51
C PRO A 120 55.56 -28.55 -8.43
#